data_AF-A0A6M0AL45-F1
#
_entry.id   AF-A0A6M0AL45-F1
#
_cell.length_a   1.000
_cell.length_b   1.000
_cell.length_c   1.000
_cell.angle_alpha   90.00
_cell.angle_beta   90.00
_cell.angle_gamma   90.00
#
_symmetry.space_group_name_H-M   'P 1'
#
loop_
_entity.id
_entity.type
_entity.pdbx_description
1 polymer ?
#
loop_
_entity_poly.entity_id
_entity_poly.type
_entity_poly.pdbx_seq_one_letter_code
_entity_poly.pdbx_strand_id
1 'polypeptide(L)' 'MQFVNGLHFRNLRGDVFGGLTAAIVALPLALAFGVSSGAGAIHGLYGAIFVGLFAALFGGTPSQI' A
#
# COMPACT_ATOMS: atom_id res chain seq x y z
N MET A 1 5.15 0.33 -24.66
CA MET A 1 5.43 -0.40 -23.40
C MET A 1 5.00 0.49 -22.26
N GLN A 2 3.86 0.23 -21.64
CA GLN A 2 3.44 1.00 -20.47
C GLN A 2 4.07 0.32 -19.24
N PHE A 3 5.06 0.96 -18.64
CA PHE A 3 5.83 0.41 -17.51
C PHE A 3 5.05 0.43 -16.19
N VAL A 4 4.01 1.27 -16.08
CA VAL A 4 3.19 1.42 -14.87
C VAL A 4 1.72 1.42 -15.26
N ASN A 5 0.95 0.49 -14.69
CA ASN A 5 -0.46 0.31 -15.01
C ASN A 5 -1.32 1.37 -14.28
N GLY A 6 -2.28 1.98 -14.97
CA GLY A 6 -3.30 2.84 -14.35
C GLY A 6 -2.84 4.20 -13.80
N LEU A 7 -1.55 4.54 -13.82
CA LEU A 7 -1.06 5.80 -13.25
C LEU A 7 -1.39 6.99 -14.17
N HIS A 8 -2.28 7.86 -13.70
CA HIS A 8 -2.69 9.09 -14.38
C HIS A 8 -3.23 10.13 -13.38
N PHE A 9 -3.30 11.41 -13.76
CA PHE A 9 -3.75 12.48 -12.86
C PHE A 9 -5.26 12.81 -12.93
N ARG A 10 -6.06 12.01 -13.67
CA ARG A 10 -7.50 12.28 -13.86
C ARG A 10 -8.34 12.06 -12.60
N ASN A 11 -7.86 11.22 -11.67
CA ASN A 11 -8.58 10.82 -10.45
C ASN A 11 -7.88 11.28 -9.16
N LEU A 12 -7.02 12.30 -9.22
CA LEU A 12 -6.14 12.70 -8.11
C LEU A 12 -6.85 12.83 -6.76
N ARG A 13 -8.05 13.41 -6.74
CA ARG A 13 -8.86 13.53 -5.51
C ARG A 13 -9.23 12.14 -4.97
N GLY A 14 -9.76 11.27 -5.82
CA GLY A 14 -10.14 9.91 -5.44
C GLY A 14 -8.94 9.09 -4.97
N ASP A 15 -7.82 9.20 -5.69
CA ASP A 15 -6.59 8.46 -5.36
C ASP A 15 -6.01 8.90 -4.01
N VAL A 16 -6.03 10.21 -3.70
CA VAL A 16 -5.56 10.74 -2.41
C VAL A 16 -6.47 10.30 -1.26
N PHE A 17 -7.80 10.45 -1.38
CA PHE A 17 -8.72 10.04 -0.31
C PHE A 17 -8.77 8.52 -0.14
N GLY A 18 -8.72 7.76 -1.23
CA GLY A 18 -8.65 6.30 -1.23
C GLY A 18 -7.36 5.81 -0.58
N GLY A 19 -6.21 6.35 -0.97
CA GLY A 19 -4.91 6.03 -0.38
C GLY A 19 -4.83 6.37 1.11
N LEU A 20 -5.37 7.51 1.53
CA LEU A 20 -5.43 7.87 2.96
C LEU A 20 -6.30 6.89 3.76
N THR A 21 -7.48 6.55 3.25
CA THR A 21 -8.39 5.60 3.89
C THR A 21 -7.74 4.22 3.99
N ALA A 22 -7.12 3.75 2.90
CA ALA A 22 -6.40 2.49 2.88
C ALA A 22 -5.22 2.47 3.87
N ALA A 23 -4.47 3.57 3.97
CA ALA A 23 -3.37 3.69 4.94
C ALA A 23 -3.86 3.59 6.40
N ILE A 24 -4.98 4.23 6.74
CA ILE A 24 -5.57 4.15 8.07
C ILE A 24 -5.96 2.71 8.42
N VAL A 25 -6.55 1.98 7.47
CA VAL A 25 -6.95 0.57 7.66
C VAL A 25 -5.74 -0.36 7.71
N ALA A 26 -4.71 -0.12 6.90
CA ALA A 26 -3.52 -0.96 6.80
C ALA A 26 -2.58 -0.84 8.02
N LEU A 27 -2.51 0.34 8.65
CA LEU A 27 -1.61 0.59 9.78
C LEU A 27 -1.80 -0.41 10.95
N PRO A 28 -3.00 -0.61 11.52
CA PRO A 28 -3.18 -1.58 12.61
C PRO A 28 -2.87 -3.02 12.17
N LEU A 29 -3.22 -3.39 10.93
CA LEU A 29 -2.94 -4.71 10.37
C LEU A 29 -1.43 -4.98 10.26
N ALA A 30 -0.67 -3.99 9.77
CA ALA A 30 0.77 -4.06 9.65
C ALA A 30 1.46 -4.25 11.01
N LEU A 31 1.03 -3.49 12.03
CA LEU A 31 1.57 -3.63 13.38
C LEU A 31 1.22 -5.00 13.97
N ALA A 32 -0.04 -5.45 13.82
CA ALA A 32 -0.50 -6.74 14.31
C ALA A 32 0.30 -7.90 13.69
N PHE A 33 0.48 -7.91 12.37
CA PHE A 33 1.27 -8.93 11.67
C PHE A 33 2.76 -8.86 11.97
N GLY A 34 3.31 -7.66 12.16
CA GLY A 34 4.67 -7.47 12.63
C GLY A 34 4.91 -8.14 13.99
N VAL A 35 4.00 -7.96 14.95
CA VAL A 35 4.09 -8.60 16.26
C VAL A 35 3.81 -10.11 16.17
N SER A 36 2.78 -10.55 15.43
CA SER A 36 2.39 -11.96 15.36
C SER A 36 3.42 -12.84 14.64
N SER A 37 4.24 -12.26 13.76
CA SER A 37 5.35 -12.96 13.09
C SER A 37 6.57 -13.17 13.98
N GLY A 38 6.65 -12.52 15.15
CA GLY A 38 7.83 -12.53 16.01
C GLY A 38 8.96 -11.58 15.58
N ALA A 39 8.85 -10.92 14.41
CA ALA A 39 9.81 -9.93 13.94
C ALA A 39 9.67 -8.57 14.66
N GLY A 40 8.50 -8.27 15.21
CA GLY A 40 8.19 -7.02 15.88
C GLY A 40 7.45 -6.01 14.99
N ALA A 41 6.73 -5.09 15.61
CA ALA A 41 5.79 -4.19 14.94
C ALA A 41 6.44 -3.33 13.84
N ILE A 42 7.68 -2.88 14.05
CA ILE A 42 8.40 -2.02 13.10
C ILE A 42 8.65 -2.72 11.75
N HIS A 43 8.90 -4.03 11.77
CA HIS A 43 9.11 -4.81 10.55
C HIS A 43 7.81 -4.98 9.76
N GLY A 44 6.66 -5.07 10.43
CA GLY A 44 5.36 -5.04 9.79
C GLY A 44 5.09 -3.71 9.08
N LEU A 45 5.50 -2.59 9.69
CA LEU A 45 5.38 -1.27 9.09
C LEU A 45 6.28 -1.11 7.85
N TYR A 46 7.54 -1.54 7.92
CA TYR A 46 8.43 -1.54 6.76
C TYR A 46 7.89 -2.42 5.63
N GLY A 47 7.39 -3.61 5.97
CA GLY A 47 6.72 -4.50 5.03
C GLY A 47 5.57 -3.81 4.31
N ALA A 48 4.64 -3.21 5.04
CA ALA A 48 3.49 -2.52 4.47
C ALA A 48 3.88 -1.36 3.53
N ILE A 49 4.89 -0.55 3.91
CA ILE A 49 5.35 0.58 3.09
C ILE A 49 6.01 0.11 1.80
N PHE A 50 7.02 -0.76 1.89
CA PHE A 50 7.77 -1.17 0.72
C PHE A 50 6.93 -2.05 -0.20
N VAL A 51 6.22 -3.05 0.34
CA VAL A 51 5.35 -3.91 -0.46
C VAL A 51 4.26 -3.09 -1.12
N GLY A 52 3.59 -2.18 -0.40
CA GLY A 52 2.57 -1.30 -0.97
C GLY A 52 3.10 -0.42 -2.10
N LEU A 53 4.26 0.21 -1.92
CA LEU A 53 4.88 1.06 -2.94
C LEU A 53 5.23 0.28 -4.22
N PHE A 54 5.93 -0.85 -4.08
CA PHE A 54 6.36 -1.64 -5.22
C PHE A 54 5.19 -2.33 -5.92
N ALA A 55 4.21 -2.83 -5.17
CA ALA A 55 2.99 -3.42 -5.73
C ALA A 55 2.15 -2.37 -6.47
N ALA A 56 2.03 -1.14 -5.95
CA ALA A 56 1.29 -0.07 -6.63
C ALA A 56 1.96 0.39 -7.94
N LEU A 57 3.30 0.41 -8.01
CA LEU A 57 4.03 0.85 -9.21
C LEU A 57 4.16 -0.25 -10.27
N PHE A 58 4.39 -1.50 -9.86
CA PHE A 58 4.70 -2.60 -10.78
C PHE A 58 3.58 -3.64 -10.88
N GLY A 59 2.48 -3.46 -10.17
CA GLY A 59 1.32 -4.35 -10.17
C GLY A 59 0.44 -4.22 -11.42
N GLY A 60 -0.45 -5.20 -11.59
CA GLY A 60 -1.38 -5.27 -12.72
C GLY A 60 -2.74 -4.59 -12.48
N THR A 61 -3.05 -4.22 -11.24
CA THR A 61 -4.37 -3.71 -10.83
C THR A 61 -4.24 -2.30 -10.27
N PRO A 62 -4.85 -1.27 -10.89
CA PRO A 62 -4.74 0.13 -10.45
C PRO A 62 -5.20 0.40 -9.01
N SER A 63 -6.11 -0.41 -8.46
CA SER A 63 -6.62 -0.32 -7.10
C SER A 63 -6.48 -1.65 -6.36
N GLN A 64 -5.25 -2.06 -6.10
CA GLN A 64 -4.93 -3.33 -5.45
C GLN A 64 -4.86 -3.18 -3.92
N ILE A 65 -6.01 -3.01 -3.27
CA ILE A 65 -6.35 -3.26 -1.85
C ILE A 65 -7.72 -2.64 -1.57
#